data_AF-A0A523HJG4-F1
#
_entry.id   AF-A0A523HJG4-F1
#
_cell.length_a   1.000
_cell.length_b   1.000
_cell.length_c   1.000
_cell.angle_alpha   90.00
_cell.angle_beta   90.00
_cell.angle_gamma   90.00
#
_symmetry.space_group_name_H-M   'P 1'
#
loop_
_entity.id
_entity.type
_entity.pdbx_description
1 polymer ?
#
loop_
_entity_poly.entity_id
_entity_poly.type
_entity_poly.pdbx_seq_one_letter_code
_entity_poly.pdbx_strand_id
1 'polypeptide(L)'
;MRNIKLVIEYDGTDFLGWQWQPEGRTVQRELQSALKQLLQDTPKVYAAGRTDSGVHALGQVVNFKTGQRLDLHAIQAGLNSYLPSDVRVLSAVKVDERFHARFSAVGRVYRYVISKRQRAVARQYSWFCKYELDVSLMKEASQFLLGTHNFQAFSKRNEEESHYLSRVERLHWENAGDELVMEIEANRFLHNMVRIIVGNMVDVGRGRLSPVKLREILENGERMHAAVKTPPHGLFLVKVNY
;
A
#
# COMPACT_ATOMS: atom_id res chain seq x y z
N MET A 1 -10.32 24.31 15.31
CA MET A 1 -9.74 24.06 13.97
C MET A 1 -10.59 23.01 13.26
N ARG A 2 -10.68 23.01 11.92
CA ARG A 2 -11.38 21.96 11.16
C ARG A 2 -10.42 20.80 10.89
N ASN A 3 -10.89 19.56 11.00
CA ASN A 3 -10.16 18.37 10.57
C ASN A 3 -10.61 18.00 9.15
N ILE A 4 -9.67 17.97 8.21
CA ILE A 4 -9.94 17.70 6.80
C ILE A 4 -9.33 16.35 6.45
N LYS A 5 -10.14 15.46 5.88
CA LYS A 5 -9.71 14.20 5.28
C LYS A 5 -9.56 14.40 3.78
N LEU A 6 -8.41 14.01 3.23
CA LEU A 6 -8.22 13.90 1.79
C LEU A 6 -8.10 12.44 1.40
N VAL A 7 -8.66 12.10 0.24
CA VAL A 7 -8.29 10.89 -0.50
C VAL A 7 -7.36 11.33 -1.64
N ILE A 8 -6.21 10.68 -1.75
CA ILE A 8 -5.17 11.01 -2.72
C ILE A 8 -4.73 9.78 -3.49
N GLU A 9 -4.43 9.98 -4.76
CA GLU A 9 -3.74 9.01 -5.61
C GLU A 9 -2.35 9.55 -5.97
N TYR A 10 -1.43 8.63 -6.24
CA TYR A 10 -0.10 8.98 -6.74
C TYR A 10 0.57 7.83 -7.48
N ASP A 11 1.34 8.21 -8.50
CA ASP A 11 2.34 7.34 -9.11
C ASP A 11 3.61 7.37 -8.25
N GLY A 12 3.91 6.26 -7.57
CA GLY A 12 5.07 6.14 -6.68
C GLY A 12 6.43 6.03 -7.35
N THR A 13 6.51 5.96 -8.69
CA THR A 13 7.73 5.61 -9.44
C THR A 13 8.94 6.47 -9.05
N ASP A 14 8.77 7.79 -9.02
CA ASP A 14 9.85 8.76 -8.77
C ASP A 14 9.92 9.23 -7.31
N PHE A 15 9.24 8.53 -6.40
CA PHE A 15 9.21 8.85 -4.98
C PHE A 15 10.02 7.84 -4.14
N LEU A 16 10.71 8.38 -3.12
CA LEU A 16 11.32 7.60 -2.04
C LEU A 16 10.28 7.12 -1.00
N GLY A 17 9.04 6.96 -1.45
CA GLY A 17 7.89 6.53 -0.66
C GLY A 17 7.06 7.69 -0.15
N TRP A 18 6.14 7.35 0.77
CA TRP A 18 5.24 8.33 1.37
C TRP A 18 5.97 9.32 2.28
N GLN A 19 6.70 8.78 3.26
CA GLN A 19 7.17 9.51 4.45
C GLN A 19 8.25 10.52 4.08
N TRP A 20 8.14 11.75 4.60
CA TRP A 20 9.16 12.78 4.47
C TRP A 20 10.53 12.26 4.93
N GLN A 21 11.55 12.57 4.14
CA GLN A 21 12.96 12.29 4.42
C GLN A 21 13.77 13.56 4.13
N PRO A 22 14.94 13.75 4.79
CA PRO A 22 15.78 14.92 4.54
C PRO A 22 16.18 15.03 3.06
N GLU A 23 16.56 13.90 2.48
CA GLU A 23 17.00 13.75 1.10
C GLU A 23 15.89 13.17 0.22
N GLY A 24 15.89 13.60 -1.04
CA GLY A 24 15.02 13.08 -2.09
C GLY A 24 13.57 13.55 -2.06
N ARG A 25 12.79 12.99 -2.98
CA ARG A 25 11.40 13.38 -3.25
C ARG A 25 10.44 12.40 -2.61
N THR A 26 9.44 12.89 -1.87
CA THR A 26 8.46 12.06 -1.14
C THR A 26 7.07 12.65 -1.31
N VAL A 27 6.05 11.79 -1.29
CA VAL A 27 4.65 12.26 -1.49
C VAL A 27 4.23 13.20 -0.37
N GLN A 28 4.64 12.92 0.88
CA GLN A 28 4.34 13.80 2.01
C GLN A 28 4.96 15.19 1.84
N ARG A 29 6.21 15.29 1.32
CA ARG A 29 6.87 16.58 1.06
C ARG A 29 6.08 17.39 0.03
N GLU A 30 5.71 16.78 -1.10
CA GLU A 30 4.93 17.48 -2.15
C GLU A 30 3.57 17.96 -1.62
N LEU A 31 2.85 17.09 -0.90
CA LEU A 31 1.57 17.47 -0.30
C LEU A 31 1.71 18.59 0.73
N GLN A 32 2.74 18.56 1.58
CA GLN A 32 2.99 19.62 2.54
C GLN A 32 3.37 20.94 1.88
N SER A 33 4.15 20.89 0.79
CA SER A 33 4.46 22.07 -0.02
C SER A 33 3.20 22.68 -0.63
N ALA A 34 2.31 21.86 -1.22
CA ALA A 34 1.04 22.32 -1.77
C ALA A 34 0.12 22.90 -0.69
N LEU A 35 0.04 22.27 0.49
CA LEU A 35 -0.71 22.79 1.64
C LEU A 35 -0.16 24.14 2.11
N LYS A 36 1.18 24.30 2.14
CA LYS A 36 1.83 25.57 2.49
C LYS A 36 1.41 26.70 1.56
N GLN A 37 1.41 26.46 0.26
CA GLN A 37 1.00 27.46 -0.73
C GLN A 37 -0.48 27.81 -0.60
N LEU A 38 -1.34 26.81 -0.47
CA LEU A 38 -2.78 27.02 -0.41
C LEU A 38 -3.26 27.66 0.89
N LEU A 39 -2.74 27.20 2.03
CA LEU A 39 -3.24 27.60 3.36
C LEU A 39 -2.43 28.72 4.00
N GLN A 40 -1.27 29.05 3.42
CA GLN A 40 -0.26 29.92 4.02
C GLN A 40 0.18 29.40 5.41
N ASP A 41 0.13 28.09 5.59
CA ASP A 41 0.40 27.36 6.83
C ASP A 41 0.89 25.93 6.51
N THR A 42 1.69 25.33 7.39
CA THR A 42 2.24 23.98 7.24
C THR A 42 1.60 23.02 8.24
N PRO A 43 0.33 22.61 8.04
CA PRO A 43 -0.32 21.74 8.99
C PRO A 43 0.37 20.38 9.03
N LYS A 44 0.37 19.76 10.22
CA LYS A 44 0.85 18.38 10.37
C LYS A 44 -0.11 17.44 9.64
N VAL A 45 0.45 16.65 8.73
CA VAL A 45 -0.28 15.67 7.91
C VAL A 45 -0.09 14.27 8.48
N TYR A 46 -1.18 13.55 8.67
CA TYR A 46 -1.20 12.16 9.10
C TYR A 46 -1.75 11.28 7.99
N ALA A 47 -1.04 10.22 7.61
CA ALA A 47 -1.48 9.26 6.61
C ALA A 47 -2.02 7.97 7.23
N ALA A 48 -2.89 7.29 6.49
CA ALA A 48 -3.47 6.02 6.90
C ALA A 48 -2.44 4.87 6.96
N GLY A 49 -1.46 4.90 6.07
CA GLY A 49 -0.32 4.00 6.04
C GLY A 49 0.83 4.60 5.24
N ARG A 50 2.06 4.19 5.53
CA ARG A 50 3.23 4.54 4.72
C ARG A 50 3.34 3.57 3.56
N THR A 51 3.64 4.08 2.36
CA THR A 51 4.06 3.26 1.22
C THR A 51 5.57 3.34 1.04
N ASP A 52 6.19 2.24 0.63
CA ASP A 52 7.62 2.19 0.31
C ASP A 52 7.94 2.99 -0.97
N SER A 53 9.22 3.24 -1.20
CA SER A 53 9.70 3.77 -2.49
C SER A 53 9.24 2.91 -3.66
N GLY A 54 8.73 3.57 -4.71
CA GLY A 54 8.21 2.93 -5.91
C GLY A 54 6.80 2.31 -5.79
N VAL A 55 6.13 2.41 -4.63
CA VAL A 55 4.77 1.87 -4.44
C VAL A 55 3.74 2.96 -4.72
N HIS A 56 2.72 2.64 -5.50
CA HIS A 56 1.66 3.57 -5.90
C HIS A 56 0.50 3.57 -4.89
N ALA A 57 -0.39 4.57 -5.00
CA ALA A 57 -1.67 4.54 -4.33
C ALA A 57 -2.79 5.06 -5.25
N LEU A 58 -3.93 4.39 -5.22
CA LEU A 58 -5.18 4.82 -5.86
C LEU A 58 -6.12 5.49 -4.85
N GLY A 59 -5.90 5.28 -3.54
CA GLY A 59 -6.79 5.75 -2.49
C GLY A 59 -6.10 5.84 -1.14
N GLN A 60 -4.91 6.46 -1.09
CA GLN A 60 -4.29 6.81 0.17
C GLN A 60 -5.17 7.84 0.88
N VAL A 61 -5.26 7.74 2.21
CA VAL A 61 -6.04 8.68 3.00
C VAL A 61 -5.14 9.43 3.96
N VAL A 62 -5.33 10.74 4.01
CA VAL A 62 -4.64 11.62 4.95
C VAL A 62 -5.61 12.51 5.68
N ASN A 63 -5.21 12.99 6.86
CA ASN A 63 -5.89 14.10 7.50
C ASN A 63 -4.93 15.14 8.05
N PHE A 64 -5.42 16.37 8.13
CA PHE A 64 -4.74 17.50 8.72
C PHE A 64 -5.76 18.45 9.35
N LYS A 65 -5.31 19.24 10.32
CA LYS A 65 -6.15 20.28 10.95
C LYS A 65 -5.78 21.66 10.42
N THR A 66 -6.76 22.51 10.15
CA THR A 66 -6.55 23.89 9.70
C THR A 66 -7.56 24.86 10.31
N GLY A 67 -7.13 26.10 10.55
CA GLY A 67 -8.02 27.21 10.94
C GLY A 67 -8.70 27.88 9.74
N GLN A 68 -8.18 27.68 8.53
CA GLN A 68 -8.69 28.30 7.30
C GLN A 68 -10.13 27.84 7.03
N ARG A 69 -10.93 28.72 6.42
CA ARG A 69 -12.36 28.51 6.09
C ARG A 69 -12.63 28.35 4.58
N LEU A 70 -11.63 27.91 3.82
CA LEU A 70 -11.81 27.55 2.41
C LEU A 70 -12.91 26.49 2.24
N ASP A 71 -13.64 26.60 1.15
CA ASP A 71 -14.57 25.57 0.70
C ASP A 71 -13.83 24.25 0.39
N LEU A 72 -14.48 23.11 0.58
CA LEU A 72 -13.85 21.80 0.39
C LEU A 72 -13.47 21.53 -1.07
N HIS A 73 -14.30 21.97 -2.01
CA HIS A 73 -13.98 21.88 -3.44
C HIS A 73 -12.81 22.80 -3.79
N ALA A 74 -12.77 24.01 -3.21
CA ALA A 74 -11.63 24.92 -3.36
C ALA A 74 -10.34 24.33 -2.79
N ILE A 75 -10.39 23.58 -1.68
CA ILE A 75 -9.22 22.86 -1.14
C ILE A 75 -8.74 21.81 -2.14
N GLN A 76 -9.64 20.98 -2.66
CA GLN A 76 -9.29 19.96 -3.64
C GLN A 76 -8.68 20.56 -4.91
N ALA A 77 -9.36 21.53 -5.53
CA ALA A 77 -8.92 22.17 -6.75
C ALA A 77 -7.59 22.92 -6.56
N GLY A 78 -7.47 23.69 -5.48
CA GLY A 78 -6.26 24.45 -5.16
C GLY A 78 -5.05 23.56 -4.84
N LEU A 79 -5.25 22.43 -4.15
CA LEU A 79 -4.16 21.47 -3.95
C LEU A 79 -3.73 20.88 -5.30
N ASN A 80 -4.67 20.48 -6.16
CA ASN A 80 -4.36 19.92 -7.47
C ASN A 80 -3.67 20.91 -8.42
N SER A 81 -3.84 22.23 -8.25
CA SER A 81 -3.09 23.22 -9.02
C SER A 81 -1.63 23.38 -8.57
N TYR A 82 -1.32 23.06 -7.31
CA TYR A 82 0.06 23.11 -6.78
C TYR A 82 0.79 21.77 -6.81
N LEU A 83 0.04 20.66 -6.86
CA LEU A 83 0.62 19.32 -6.85
C LEU A 83 1.21 18.94 -8.23
N PRO A 84 2.36 18.24 -8.24
CA PRO A 84 2.93 17.69 -9.47
C PRO A 84 1.99 16.66 -10.11
N SER A 85 2.15 16.39 -11.41
CA SER A 85 1.22 15.56 -12.20
C SER A 85 1.04 14.12 -11.73
N ASP A 86 1.99 13.63 -10.95
CA ASP A 86 2.02 12.28 -10.37
C ASP A 86 1.39 12.20 -8.96
N VAL A 87 0.77 13.28 -8.46
CA VAL A 87 -0.02 13.29 -7.21
C VAL A 87 -1.32 14.06 -7.40
N ARG A 88 -2.46 13.47 -7.02
CA ARG A 88 -3.77 14.11 -7.13
C ARG A 88 -4.63 13.89 -5.90
N VAL A 89 -5.34 14.94 -5.50
CA VAL A 89 -6.43 14.90 -4.51
C VAL A 89 -7.72 14.54 -5.22
N LEU A 90 -8.24 13.37 -4.89
CA LEU A 90 -9.49 12.82 -5.42
C LEU A 90 -10.73 13.37 -4.70
N SER A 91 -10.61 13.64 -3.40
CA SER A 91 -11.68 14.25 -2.63
C SER A 91 -11.15 14.93 -1.37
N ALA A 92 -11.89 15.94 -0.90
CA ALA A 92 -11.66 16.61 0.37
C ALA A 92 -12.98 16.67 1.15
N VAL A 93 -12.97 16.19 2.40
CA VAL A 93 -14.16 16.21 3.27
C VAL A 93 -13.81 16.68 4.67
N LYS A 94 -14.73 17.42 5.30
CA LYS A 94 -14.64 17.70 6.74
C LYS A 94 -15.01 16.43 7.50
N VAL A 95 -14.20 16.08 8.50
CA VAL A 95 -14.42 14.92 9.37
C VAL A 95 -14.50 15.35 10.83
N ASP A 96 -14.89 14.42 11.69
CA ASP A 96 -14.89 14.60 13.13
C ASP A 96 -13.50 15.06 13.63
N GLU A 97 -13.46 15.88 14.67
CA GLU A 97 -12.22 16.41 15.21
C GLU A 97 -11.28 15.32 15.76
N ARG A 98 -11.84 14.19 16.19
CA ARG A 98 -11.14 13.01 16.72
C ARG A 98 -10.69 12.05 15.62
N PHE A 99 -11.14 12.22 14.38
CA PHE A 99 -10.70 11.37 13.27
C PHE A 99 -9.19 11.43 13.08
N HIS A 100 -8.57 10.26 12.93
CA HIS A 100 -7.16 10.13 12.61
C HIS A 100 -6.96 9.11 11.49
N ALA A 101 -6.35 9.51 10.37
CA ALA A 101 -6.26 8.68 9.17
C ALA A 101 -5.65 7.30 9.44
N ARG A 102 -4.62 7.20 10.30
CA ARG A 102 -4.02 5.93 10.73
C ARG A 102 -4.87 5.11 11.71
N PHE A 103 -5.30 5.72 12.82
CA PHE A 103 -5.84 4.99 13.97
C PHE A 103 -7.34 4.73 13.87
N SER A 104 -8.07 5.56 13.11
CA SER A 104 -9.49 5.32 12.82
C SER A 104 -9.69 4.28 11.71
N ALA A 105 -8.65 3.89 10.98
CA ALA A 105 -8.79 2.96 9.87
C ALA A 105 -8.94 1.51 10.35
N VAL A 106 -10.02 0.86 9.92
CA VAL A 106 -10.39 -0.52 10.25
C VAL A 106 -9.85 -1.54 9.24
N GLY A 107 -9.41 -1.09 8.06
CA GLY A 107 -8.86 -1.97 7.04
C GLY A 107 -8.13 -1.24 5.92
N ARG A 108 -7.25 -1.94 5.22
CA ARG A 108 -6.58 -1.46 4.01
C ARG A 108 -6.69 -2.53 2.93
N VAL A 109 -6.83 -2.10 1.68
CA VAL A 109 -6.82 -2.99 0.52
C VAL A 109 -5.60 -2.66 -0.33
N TYR A 110 -4.79 -3.68 -0.59
CA TYR A 110 -3.68 -3.60 -1.53
C TYR A 110 -3.96 -4.46 -2.75
N ARG A 111 -3.47 -4.01 -3.90
CA ARG A 111 -3.44 -4.77 -5.14
C ARG A 111 -2.00 -4.95 -5.59
N TYR A 112 -1.66 -6.16 -6.02
CA TYR A 112 -0.40 -6.43 -6.67
C TYR A 112 -0.64 -6.97 -8.08
N VAL A 113 0.01 -6.37 -9.09
CA VAL A 113 -0.14 -6.75 -10.50
C VAL A 113 1.13 -7.44 -10.99
N ILE A 114 0.98 -8.67 -11.47
CA ILE A 114 2.02 -9.44 -12.14
C ILE A 114 1.69 -9.49 -13.63
N SER A 115 2.61 -9.09 -14.49
CA SER A 115 2.49 -9.25 -15.95
C SER A 115 3.09 -10.58 -16.38
N LYS A 116 2.38 -11.32 -17.24
CA LYS A 116 2.80 -12.59 -17.87
C LYS A 116 3.70 -12.38 -19.09
N ARG A 117 3.81 -11.14 -19.57
CA ARG A 117 4.68 -10.75 -20.68
C ARG A 117 5.51 -9.51 -20.36
N GLN A 118 6.60 -9.32 -21.07
CA GLN A 118 7.32 -8.05 -21.03
C GLN A 118 6.48 -6.96 -21.69
N ARG A 119 6.44 -5.78 -21.07
CA ARG A 119 5.68 -4.64 -21.54
C ARG A 119 6.60 -3.43 -21.66
N ALA A 120 6.40 -2.63 -22.71
CA ALA A 120 7.03 -1.31 -22.84
C ALA A 120 6.16 -0.25 -22.16
N VAL A 121 4.85 -0.28 -22.43
CA VAL A 121 3.83 0.61 -21.86
C VAL A 121 3.28 0.02 -20.55
N ALA A 122 3.04 0.86 -19.54
CA ALA A 122 2.56 0.46 -18.21
C ALA A 122 3.49 -0.53 -17.46
N ARG A 123 4.76 -0.63 -17.88
CA ARG A 123 5.76 -1.49 -17.22
C ARG A 123 6.04 -1.09 -15.78
N GLN A 124 5.85 0.18 -15.43
CA GLN A 124 5.98 0.68 -14.07
C GLN A 124 4.76 0.38 -13.19
N TYR A 125 3.74 -0.31 -13.69
CA TYR A 125 2.51 -0.62 -12.95
C TYR A 125 2.30 -2.12 -12.76
N SER A 126 3.26 -2.95 -13.17
CA SER A 126 3.19 -4.40 -13.04
C SER A 126 4.58 -5.00 -12.96
N TRP A 127 4.74 -6.05 -12.16
CA TRP A 127 5.97 -6.82 -12.16
C TRP A 127 5.93 -7.89 -13.25
N PHE A 128 6.85 -7.85 -14.21
CA PHE A 128 7.00 -8.95 -15.16
C PHE A 128 7.56 -10.21 -14.48
N CYS A 129 6.73 -11.25 -14.40
CA CYS A 129 7.16 -12.58 -13.99
C CYS A 129 7.34 -13.46 -15.23
N LYS A 130 8.57 -13.90 -15.49
CA LYS A 130 8.91 -14.74 -16.64
C LYS A 130 8.51 -16.22 -16.49
N TYR A 131 8.02 -16.61 -15.32
CA TYR A 131 7.67 -17.99 -15.01
C TYR A 131 6.17 -18.18 -15.21
N GLU A 132 5.79 -19.33 -15.73
CA GLU A 132 4.41 -19.79 -15.62
C GLU A 132 4.12 -20.11 -14.15
N LEU A 133 2.94 -19.70 -13.69
CA LEU A 133 2.53 -19.84 -12.29
C LEU A 133 1.27 -20.71 -12.23
N ASP A 134 1.31 -21.74 -11.40
CA ASP A 134 0.13 -22.49 -11.02
C ASP A 134 -0.74 -21.64 -10.06
N VAL A 135 -1.72 -20.96 -10.64
CA VAL A 135 -2.65 -20.11 -9.90
C VAL A 135 -3.55 -20.93 -8.96
N SER A 136 -3.77 -22.22 -9.24
CA SER A 136 -4.58 -23.08 -8.37
C SER A 136 -3.84 -23.37 -7.07
N LEU A 137 -2.54 -23.71 -7.14
CA LEU A 137 -1.69 -23.85 -5.94
C LEU A 137 -1.59 -22.54 -5.16
N MET A 138 -1.49 -21.40 -5.86
CA MET A 138 -1.51 -20.10 -5.22
C MET A 138 -2.84 -19.84 -4.49
N LYS A 139 -3.99 -20.19 -5.09
CA LYS A 139 -5.30 -20.05 -4.44
C LYS A 139 -5.46 -20.97 -3.23
N GLU A 140 -4.91 -22.17 -3.28
CA GLU A 140 -4.87 -23.10 -2.15
C GLU A 140 -4.04 -22.51 -0.99
N ALA A 141 -2.79 -22.13 -1.25
CA ALA A 141 -1.90 -21.56 -0.23
C ALA A 141 -2.44 -20.25 0.37
N SER A 142 -3.20 -19.49 -0.42
CA SER A 142 -3.87 -18.26 0.01
C SER A 142 -4.84 -18.46 1.17
N GLN A 143 -5.48 -19.63 1.26
CA GLN A 143 -6.45 -19.92 2.32
C GLN A 143 -5.78 -19.94 3.70
N PHE A 144 -4.53 -20.37 3.80
CA PHE A 144 -3.79 -20.40 5.05
C PHE A 144 -3.46 -19.00 5.59
N LEU A 145 -3.46 -17.98 4.73
CA LEU A 145 -3.18 -16.60 5.13
C LEU A 145 -4.41 -15.86 5.68
N LEU A 146 -5.63 -16.41 5.50
CA LEU A 146 -6.88 -15.80 5.98
C LEU A 146 -7.03 -15.92 7.50
N GLY A 147 -7.62 -14.91 8.12
CA GLY A 147 -7.78 -14.85 9.58
C GLY A 147 -6.61 -14.16 10.26
N THR A 148 -6.49 -14.37 11.57
CA THR A 148 -5.50 -13.70 12.43
C THR A 148 -4.27 -14.57 12.60
N HIS A 149 -3.11 -14.08 12.14
CA HIS A 149 -1.85 -14.81 12.21
C HIS A 149 -0.68 -13.91 12.60
N ASN A 150 0.42 -14.54 13.01
CA ASN A 150 1.70 -13.88 13.17
C ASN A 150 2.42 -13.81 11.83
N PHE A 151 2.53 -12.60 11.25
CA PHE A 151 3.17 -12.36 9.96
C PHE A 151 4.65 -11.94 10.06
N GLN A 152 5.33 -12.30 11.15
CA GLN A 152 6.75 -11.97 11.35
C GLN A 152 7.63 -12.49 10.20
N ALA A 153 7.44 -13.75 9.79
CA ALA A 153 8.14 -14.35 8.65
C ALA A 153 7.90 -13.59 7.33
N PHE A 154 6.75 -12.91 7.22
CA PHE A 154 6.33 -12.18 6.04
C PHE A 154 6.64 -10.69 6.10
N SER A 155 7.35 -10.17 7.09
CA SER A 155 7.57 -8.72 7.24
C SER A 155 9.04 -8.39 7.42
N LYS A 156 9.48 -7.18 7.07
CA LYS A 156 10.81 -6.69 7.44
C LYS A 156 10.87 -6.57 8.97
N ARG A 157 11.84 -7.23 9.60
CA ARG A 157 12.09 -7.10 11.05
C ARG A 157 12.21 -5.63 11.41
N ASN A 158 11.43 -5.22 12.39
CA ASN A 158 11.40 -3.86 12.91
C ASN A 158 11.37 -3.94 14.43
N GLU A 159 12.37 -3.36 15.09
CA GLU A 159 12.51 -3.39 16.54
C GLU A 159 11.44 -2.54 17.24
N GLU A 160 10.86 -1.58 16.54
CA GLU A 160 9.75 -0.75 17.03
C GLU A 160 8.37 -1.43 16.91
N GLU A 161 8.30 -2.60 16.27
CA GLU A 161 7.04 -3.30 16.08
C GLU A 161 6.63 -4.04 17.37
N SER A 162 5.52 -3.62 17.97
CA SER A 162 5.04 -4.19 19.23
C SER A 162 4.49 -5.60 19.09
N HIS A 163 3.94 -5.94 17.93
CA HIS A 163 3.48 -7.28 17.59
C HIS A 163 3.37 -7.47 16.08
N TYR A 164 3.47 -8.73 15.65
CA TYR A 164 3.40 -9.12 14.24
C TYR A 164 2.02 -9.69 13.83
N LEU A 165 1.02 -9.56 14.71
CA LEU A 165 -0.35 -10.01 14.41
C LEU A 165 -1.04 -9.10 13.40
N SER A 166 -1.57 -9.70 12.34
CA SER A 166 -2.49 -9.07 11.38
C SER A 166 -3.66 -10.01 11.09
N ARG A 167 -4.84 -9.46 10.82
CA ARG A 167 -6.03 -10.21 10.41
C ARG A 167 -6.32 -9.93 8.95
N VAL A 168 -6.12 -10.93 8.09
CA VAL A 168 -6.44 -10.86 6.67
C VAL A 168 -7.89 -11.29 6.49
N GLU A 169 -8.72 -10.38 5.99
CA GLU A 169 -10.15 -10.61 5.77
C GLU A 169 -10.40 -11.26 4.41
N ARG A 170 -9.59 -10.87 3.41
CA ARG A 170 -9.74 -11.32 2.04
C ARG A 170 -8.38 -11.37 1.37
N LEU A 171 -8.15 -12.44 0.62
CA LEU A 171 -7.03 -12.55 -0.29
C LEU A 171 -7.48 -13.38 -1.49
N HIS A 172 -7.36 -12.82 -2.69
CA HIS A 172 -7.76 -13.52 -3.91
C HIS A 172 -6.83 -13.21 -5.08
N TRP A 173 -6.85 -14.13 -6.03
CA TRP A 173 -6.08 -14.08 -7.26
C TRP A 173 -7.02 -14.15 -8.47
N GLU A 174 -6.84 -13.23 -9.40
CA GLU A 174 -7.62 -13.12 -10.62
C GLU A 174 -6.70 -13.12 -11.85
N ASN A 175 -7.04 -13.95 -12.84
CA ASN A 175 -6.43 -13.90 -14.16
C ASN A 175 -7.15 -12.84 -14.99
N ALA A 176 -6.45 -11.77 -15.34
CA ALA A 176 -6.96 -10.66 -16.15
C ALA A 176 -6.15 -10.57 -17.45
N GLY A 177 -6.43 -11.48 -18.38
CA GLY A 177 -5.68 -11.61 -19.64
C GLY A 177 -4.19 -11.87 -19.40
N ASP A 178 -3.36 -10.93 -19.84
CA ASP A 178 -1.89 -10.94 -19.68
C ASP A 178 -1.42 -10.59 -18.25
N GLU A 179 -2.34 -10.40 -17.31
CA GLU A 179 -2.04 -10.07 -15.92
C GLU A 179 -2.56 -11.16 -14.97
N LEU A 180 -1.84 -11.32 -13.87
CA LEU A 180 -2.30 -12.00 -12.68
C LEU A 180 -2.36 -10.95 -11.56
N VAL A 181 -3.56 -10.70 -11.05
CA VAL A 181 -3.83 -9.68 -10.06
C VAL A 181 -4.11 -10.34 -8.72
N MET A 182 -3.38 -9.90 -7.69
CA MET A 182 -3.69 -10.22 -6.30
C MET A 182 -4.38 -9.02 -5.67
N GLU A 183 -5.47 -9.24 -4.94
CA GLU A 183 -5.93 -8.26 -3.95
C GLU A 183 -5.96 -8.88 -2.57
N ILE A 184 -5.49 -8.10 -1.59
CA ILE A 184 -5.43 -8.48 -0.19
C ILE A 184 -5.99 -7.36 0.68
N GLU A 185 -6.85 -7.73 1.62
CA GLU A 185 -7.48 -6.84 2.59
C GLU A 185 -7.19 -7.32 4.00
N ALA A 186 -6.69 -6.43 4.84
CA ALA A 186 -6.40 -6.73 6.24
C ALA A 186 -6.63 -5.51 7.12
N ASN A 187 -6.80 -5.74 8.42
CA ASN A 187 -6.92 -4.67 9.41
C ASN A 187 -5.66 -3.77 9.43
N ARG A 188 -4.48 -4.38 9.30
CA ARG A 188 -3.17 -3.73 9.21
C ARG A 188 -2.22 -4.57 8.36
N PHE A 189 -1.16 -3.94 7.86
CA PHE A 189 -0.03 -4.61 7.21
C PHE A 189 1.27 -4.19 7.87
N LEU A 190 2.19 -5.15 7.99
CA LEU A 190 3.54 -4.90 8.47
C LEU A 190 4.42 -4.37 7.32
N HIS A 191 5.59 -3.83 7.66
CA HIS A 191 6.53 -3.31 6.68
C HIS A 191 6.95 -4.40 5.68
N ASN A 192 6.81 -4.14 4.38
CA ASN A 192 7.02 -5.07 3.26
C ASN A 192 6.10 -6.31 3.21
N MET A 193 5.09 -6.39 4.08
CA MET A 193 4.27 -7.60 4.23
C MET A 193 3.68 -8.12 2.94
N VAL A 194 2.96 -7.26 2.22
CA VAL A 194 2.28 -7.63 0.98
C VAL A 194 3.27 -8.13 -0.08
N ARG A 195 4.44 -7.48 -0.20
CA ARG A 195 5.45 -7.85 -1.20
C ARG A 195 6.13 -9.17 -0.90
N ILE A 196 6.36 -9.46 0.39
CA ILE A 196 6.94 -10.74 0.81
C ILE A 196 5.90 -11.86 0.65
N ILE A 197 4.62 -11.60 0.93
CA ILE A 197 3.53 -12.54 0.60
C ILE A 197 3.56 -12.86 -0.89
N VAL A 198 3.51 -11.85 -1.77
CA VAL A 198 3.53 -12.07 -3.23
C VAL A 198 4.75 -12.90 -3.66
N GLY A 199 5.93 -12.63 -3.09
CA GLY A 199 7.15 -13.39 -3.39
C GLY A 199 7.01 -14.88 -3.06
N ASN A 200 6.50 -15.21 -1.86
CA ASN A 200 6.24 -16.60 -1.47
C ASN A 200 5.16 -17.24 -2.35
N MET A 201 4.10 -16.51 -2.71
CA MET A 201 3.05 -17.02 -3.57
C MET A 201 3.56 -17.31 -4.98
N VAL A 202 4.50 -16.51 -5.50
CA VAL A 202 5.19 -16.81 -6.76
C VAL A 202 6.03 -18.08 -6.63
N ASP A 203 6.73 -18.30 -5.53
CA ASP A 203 7.45 -19.56 -5.31
C ASP A 203 6.50 -20.77 -5.17
N VAL A 204 5.30 -20.58 -4.61
CA VAL A 204 4.24 -21.59 -4.62
C VAL A 204 3.78 -21.90 -6.04
N GLY A 205 3.44 -20.87 -6.83
CA GLY A 205 3.03 -21.04 -8.23
C GLY A 205 4.11 -21.69 -9.10
N ARG A 206 5.38 -21.62 -8.70
CA ARG A 206 6.51 -22.26 -9.39
C ARG A 206 6.83 -23.66 -8.88
N GLY A 207 6.10 -24.16 -7.88
CA GLY A 207 6.38 -25.44 -7.22
C GLY A 207 7.66 -25.45 -6.37
N ARG A 208 8.26 -24.30 -6.06
CA ARG A 208 9.45 -24.18 -5.20
C ARG A 208 9.11 -24.17 -3.71
N LEU A 209 7.86 -23.84 -3.40
CA LEU A 209 7.30 -23.83 -2.06
C LEU A 209 5.96 -24.56 -2.09
N SER A 210 5.74 -25.57 -1.25
CA SER A 210 4.42 -26.19 -1.16
C SER A 210 3.46 -25.33 -0.32
N PRO A 211 2.13 -25.39 -0.57
CA PRO A 211 1.15 -24.73 0.29
C PRO A 211 1.29 -25.10 1.78
N VAL A 212 1.57 -26.37 2.07
CA VAL A 212 1.82 -26.88 3.43
C VAL A 212 3.03 -26.21 4.07
N LYS A 213 4.14 -26.08 3.32
CA LYS A 213 5.35 -25.44 3.84
C LYS A 213 5.15 -23.94 4.05
N LEU A 214 4.34 -23.28 3.22
CA LEU A 214 3.94 -21.88 3.43
C LEU A 214 3.16 -21.71 4.75
N ARG A 215 2.26 -22.65 5.06
CA ARG A 215 1.55 -22.69 6.34
C ARG A 215 2.51 -22.86 7.52
N GLU A 216 3.48 -23.78 7.43
CA GLU A 216 4.50 -23.95 8.48
C GLU A 216 5.31 -22.68 8.74
N ILE A 217 5.66 -21.93 7.68
CA ILE A 217 6.36 -20.63 7.80
C ILE A 217 5.52 -19.62 8.58
N LEU A 218 4.21 -19.59 8.33
CA LEU A 218 3.27 -18.72 9.02
C LEU A 218 3.13 -19.09 10.51
N GLU A 219 3.07 -20.39 10.81
CA GLU A 219 2.91 -20.90 12.17
C GLU A 219 4.19 -20.75 13.00
N ASN A 220 5.36 -21.03 12.41
CA ASN A 220 6.64 -21.05 13.12
C ASN A 220 7.33 -19.68 13.17
N GLY A 221 6.94 -18.73 12.31
CA GLY A 221 7.55 -17.39 12.25
C GLY A 221 8.98 -17.36 11.69
N GLU A 222 9.51 -18.51 11.27
CA GLU A 222 10.84 -18.63 10.68
C GLU A 222 10.82 -18.27 9.19
N ARG A 223 11.66 -17.31 8.82
CA ARG A 223 11.83 -16.94 7.42
C ARG A 223 12.54 -18.05 6.67
N MET A 224 12.00 -18.42 5.50
CA MET A 224 12.85 -19.04 4.50
C MET A 224 13.82 -18.01 3.92
N HIS A 225 15.09 -18.39 3.80
CA HIS A 225 16.14 -17.60 3.15
C HIS A 225 15.80 -17.17 1.71
N ALA A 226 14.77 -17.77 1.08
CA ALA A 226 14.40 -17.58 -0.32
C ALA A 226 13.29 -16.53 -0.59
N ALA A 227 12.60 -15.99 0.42
CA ALA A 227 11.47 -15.08 0.16
C ALA A 227 11.95 -13.70 -0.34
N VAL A 228 12.09 -13.58 -1.67
CA VAL A 228 12.51 -12.35 -2.35
C VAL A 228 11.41 -11.29 -2.19
N LYS A 229 11.79 -10.13 -1.65
CA LYS A 229 10.93 -8.94 -1.66
C LYS A 229 10.65 -8.55 -3.11
N THR A 230 9.39 -8.71 -3.55
CA THR A 230 9.01 -8.40 -4.94
C THR A 230 9.16 -6.91 -5.27
N PRO A 231 9.29 -6.54 -6.55
CA PRO A 231 9.42 -5.14 -6.94
C PRO A 231 8.24 -4.28 -6.44
N PRO A 232 8.47 -3.01 -6.08
CA PRO A 232 7.43 -2.15 -5.51
C PRO A 232 6.42 -1.65 -6.55
N HIS A 233 6.84 -1.51 -7.81
CA HIS A 233 6.05 -0.93 -8.91
C HIS A 233 4.85 -1.78 -9.35
N GLY A 234 4.72 -3.01 -8.84
CA GLY A 234 3.51 -3.81 -9.00
C GLY A 234 2.46 -3.56 -7.91
N LEU A 235 2.80 -2.86 -6.82
CA LEU A 235 1.96 -2.71 -5.64
C LEU A 235 1.23 -1.37 -5.60
N PHE A 236 -0.05 -1.44 -5.27
CA PHE A 236 -0.95 -0.29 -5.12
C PHE A 236 -1.68 -0.36 -3.78
N LEU A 237 -1.65 0.73 -3.01
CA LEU A 237 -2.66 0.95 -1.97
C LEU A 237 -3.97 1.38 -2.65
N VAL A 238 -4.96 0.48 -2.69
CA VAL A 238 -6.22 0.71 -3.41
C VAL A 238 -7.17 1.60 -2.61
N LYS A 239 -7.39 1.27 -1.34
CA LYS A 239 -8.28 2.03 -0.45
C LYS A 239 -7.99 1.78 1.02
N VAL A 240 -8.51 2.67 1.85
CA VAL A 240 -8.51 2.57 3.31
C VAL A 240 -9.95 2.61 3.80
N ASN A 241 -10.33 1.64 4.62
CA ASN A 241 -11.64 1.53 5.22
C ASN A 241 -11.61 2.15 6.63
N TYR A 242 -12.68 2.86 6.99
CA TYR A 242 -12.88 3.56 8.27
C TYR A 242 -14.20 3.12 8.91
#